data_AF-A0AA96QEA2-F1
#
_entry.id   AF-A0AA96QEA2-F1
#
_cell.length_a   1.000
_cell.length_b   1.000
_cell.length_c   1.000
_cell.angle_alpha   90.00
_cell.angle_beta   90.00
_cell.angle_gamma   90.00
#
_symmetry.space_group_name_H-M   'P 1'
#
loop_
_entity.id
_entity.type
_entity.pdbx_description
1 polymer ?
#
loop_
_entity_poly.entity_id
_entity_poly.type
_entity_poly.pdbx_seq_one_letter_code
_entity_poly.pdbx_strand_id
1 'polypeptide(L)'
;MATPARGTASDVAPPWPDQDPARTGFELADDDTLAGSIARYVDECAASRQVVANSHDLDDVAKQPPDHAFNLRFALVHMIEETARHNGHLDLMREAIDGSTGE
;
A
#
# COMPACT_ATOMS: atom_id res chain seq x y z
N MET A 1 -23.47 28.11 4.87
CA MET A 1 -23.11 26.68 4.99
C MET A 1 -21.71 26.63 5.55
N ALA A 2 -21.53 26.08 6.75
CA ALA A 2 -20.21 25.91 7.35
C ALA A 2 -19.49 24.77 6.63
N THR A 3 -18.31 25.03 6.08
CA THR A 3 -17.41 24.01 5.55
C THR A 3 -17.06 23.05 6.69
N PRO A 4 -17.28 21.73 6.57
CA PRO A 4 -16.86 20.80 7.61
C PRO A 4 -15.34 20.87 7.77
N ALA A 5 -14.86 20.83 9.00
CA ALA A 5 -13.44 20.82 9.30
C ALA A 5 -12.79 19.61 8.61
N ARG A 6 -11.74 19.86 7.80
CA ARG A 6 -10.90 18.81 7.20
C ARG A 6 -10.37 17.92 8.32
N GLY A 7 -10.59 16.61 8.20
CA GLY A 7 -9.89 15.63 9.03
C GLY A 7 -8.40 15.86 8.87
N THR A 8 -7.68 16.03 9.98
CA THR A 8 -6.24 16.19 9.91
C THR A 8 -5.64 14.86 9.49
N ALA A 9 -4.96 14.83 8.35
CA ALA A 9 -4.19 13.67 7.92
C ALA A 9 -3.34 13.14 9.09
N SER A 10 -3.50 11.86 9.42
CA SER A 10 -2.73 11.21 10.47
C SER A 10 -1.27 11.04 10.03
N ASP A 11 -0.34 11.33 10.93
CA ASP A 11 1.06 11.02 10.69
C ASP A 11 1.23 9.50 10.73
N VAL A 12 1.60 8.92 9.59
CA VAL A 12 1.94 7.50 9.48
C VAL A 12 3.46 7.39 9.62
N ALA A 13 3.92 6.61 10.61
CA ALA A 13 5.34 6.33 10.74
C ALA A 13 5.85 5.62 9.46
N PRO A 14 7.07 5.92 8.99
CA PRO A 14 7.64 5.19 7.86
C PRO A 14 7.61 3.69 8.14
N PRO A 15 7.05 2.86 7.23
CA PRO A 15 7.00 1.40 7.43
C PRO A 15 8.40 0.78 7.43
N TRP A 16 9.39 1.49 6.90
CA TRP A 16 10.79 1.04 6.84
C TRP A 16 11.59 1.70 7.98
N PRO A 17 12.12 0.92 8.94
CA PRO A 17 12.83 1.45 10.10
C PRO A 17 14.21 2.04 9.75
N ASP A 18 14.72 1.68 8.57
CA ASP A 18 16.02 2.07 8.03
C ASP A 18 15.79 2.94 6.79
N GLN A 19 16.21 4.20 6.86
CA GLN A 19 16.22 5.13 5.72
C GLN A 19 17.63 5.31 5.16
N ASP A 20 18.46 4.28 5.24
CA ASP A 20 19.77 4.25 4.58
C ASP A 20 19.57 4.45 3.06
N PRO A 21 20.10 5.55 2.48
CA PRO A 21 19.97 5.81 1.06
C PRO A 21 20.69 4.79 0.17
N ALA A 22 21.55 3.93 0.73
CA ALA A 22 22.17 2.82 -0.01
C ALA A 22 21.23 1.62 -0.21
N ARG A 23 20.11 1.56 0.54
CA ARG A 23 19.14 0.47 0.45
C ARG A 23 18.02 0.79 -0.52
N THR A 24 17.58 -0.25 -1.21
CA THR A 24 16.46 -0.25 -2.15
C THR A 24 15.12 -0.46 -1.47
N GLY A 25 15.12 -0.98 -0.24
CA GLY A 25 13.91 -1.37 0.48
C GLY A 25 13.37 -2.76 0.08
N PHE A 26 14.10 -3.48 -0.79
CA PHE A 26 13.75 -4.82 -1.25
C PHE A 26 14.76 -5.88 -0.79
N GLU A 27 15.70 -5.53 0.09
CA GLU A 27 16.64 -6.53 0.63
C GLU A 27 15.91 -7.48 1.57
N LEU A 28 16.18 -8.77 1.42
CA LEU A 28 15.71 -9.81 2.33
C LEU A 28 16.75 -10.01 3.44
N ALA A 29 16.29 -10.11 4.68
CA ALA A 29 17.09 -10.56 5.80
C ALA A 29 17.14 -12.10 5.85
N ASP A 30 18.16 -12.66 6.50
CA ASP A 30 18.33 -14.12 6.61
C ASP A 30 17.15 -14.81 7.32
N ASP A 31 16.41 -14.08 8.16
CA ASP A 31 15.25 -14.54 8.92
C ASP A 31 13.90 -14.17 8.28
N ASP A 32 13.90 -13.54 7.09
CA ASP A 32 12.66 -13.30 6.36
C ASP A 32 12.02 -14.62 5.91
N THR A 33 10.70 -14.72 6.12
CA THR A 33 9.91 -15.89 5.74
C THR A 33 8.71 -15.46 4.93
N LEU A 34 8.23 -16.33 4.03
CA LEU A 34 7.00 -16.09 3.28
C LEU A 34 5.81 -15.81 4.21
N ALA A 35 5.67 -16.59 5.29
CA ALA A 35 4.60 -16.40 6.27
C ALA A 35 4.70 -15.03 6.97
N GLY A 36 5.92 -14.59 7.32
CA GLY A 36 6.15 -13.27 7.88
C GLY A 36 5.79 -12.14 6.91
N SER A 37 6.17 -12.27 5.64
CA SER A 37 5.84 -11.29 4.60
C SER A 37 4.32 -11.18 4.37
N ILE A 38 3.61 -12.31 4.35
CA ILE A 38 2.14 -12.32 4.23
C ILE A 38 1.49 -11.68 5.46
N ALA A 39 1.95 -12.02 6.67
CA ALA A 39 1.42 -11.43 7.91
C ALA A 39 1.58 -9.90 7.92
N ARG A 40 2.78 -9.41 7.58
CA ARG A 40 3.07 -7.97 7.48
C ARG A 40 2.16 -7.28 6.46
N TYR A 41 1.95 -7.88 5.29
CA TYR A 41 1.02 -7.35 4.30
C TYR A 41 -0.42 -7.25 4.84
N VAL A 42 -0.91 -8.28 5.53
CA VAL A 42 -2.25 -8.28 6.14
C VAL A 42 -2.39 -7.20 7.22
N ASP A 43 -1.35 -7.01 8.05
CA ASP A 43 -1.30 -5.98 9.08
C ASP A 43 -1.33 -4.58 8.46
N GLU A 44 -0.58 -4.33 7.39
CA GLU A 44 -0.62 -3.05 6.66
C GLU A 44 -1.99 -2.79 6.01
N CYS A 45 -2.62 -3.81 5.45
CA CYS A 45 -3.99 -3.70 4.97
C CYS A 45 -4.97 -3.36 6.11
N ALA A 46 -4.76 -3.91 7.32
CA ALA A 46 -5.59 -3.59 8.47
C ALA A 46 -5.39 -2.14 8.92
N ALA A 47 -4.15 -1.66 9.00
CA ALA A 47 -3.83 -0.27 9.30
C ALA A 47 -4.44 0.69 8.26
N SER A 48 -4.29 0.37 6.97
CA SER A 48 -4.90 1.12 5.87
C SER A 48 -6.43 1.23 6.01
N ARG A 49 -7.13 0.13 6.33
CA ARG A 49 -8.58 0.14 6.60
C ARG A 49 -8.96 1.06 7.76
N GLN A 50 -8.15 1.12 8.83
CA GLN A 50 -8.40 2.06 9.93
C GLN A 50 -8.24 3.52 9.48
N VAL A 51 -7.24 3.83 8.65
CA VAL A 51 -7.07 5.17 8.09
C VAL A 51 -8.28 5.57 7.25
N VAL A 52 -8.74 4.68 6.36
CA VAL A 52 -9.93 4.91 5.52
C VAL A 52 -11.17 5.10 6.37
N ALA A 53 -11.38 4.27 7.40
CA ALA A 53 -12.54 4.36 8.29
C ALA A 53 -12.58 5.68 9.08
N ASN A 54 -11.42 6.30 9.32
CA ASN A 54 -11.30 7.59 10.01
C ASN A 54 -11.27 8.80 9.06
N SER A 55 -11.36 8.60 7.74
CA SER A 55 -11.44 9.69 6.76
C SER A 55 -12.83 10.34 6.74
N HIS A 56 -12.89 11.61 6.30
CA HIS A 56 -14.15 12.35 6.26
C HIS A 56 -14.83 12.20 4.89
N ASP A 57 -14.05 12.22 3.81
CA ASP A 57 -14.54 12.08 2.42
C ASP A 57 -13.49 11.41 1.52
N LEU A 58 -13.95 10.79 0.42
CA LEU A 58 -13.08 10.28 -0.64
C LEU A 58 -12.29 11.40 -1.35
N ASP A 59 -12.75 12.64 -1.27
CA ASP A 59 -12.06 13.79 -1.83
C ASP A 59 -11.04 14.43 -0.85
N ASP A 60 -10.83 13.84 0.33
CA ASP A 60 -9.77 14.24 1.26
C ASP A 60 -8.39 14.08 0.61
N VAL A 61 -7.59 15.14 0.67
CA VAL A 61 -6.26 15.22 0.02
C VAL A 61 -5.18 14.74 0.98
N ALA A 62 -4.30 13.85 0.51
CA ALA A 62 -3.16 13.37 1.27
C ALA A 62 -2.20 14.51 1.66
N LYS A 63 -1.52 14.35 2.81
CA LYS A 63 -0.48 15.28 3.29
C LYS A 63 0.82 15.04 2.52
N GLN A 64 0.85 15.49 1.26
CA GLN A 64 1.99 15.38 0.34
C GLN A 64 2.39 16.77 -0.18
N PRO A 65 3.63 16.93 -0.68
CA PRO A 65 4.02 18.11 -1.47
C PRO A 65 3.01 18.38 -2.61
N PRO A 66 2.76 19.65 -2.99
CA PRO A 66 1.70 20.00 -3.95
C PRO A 66 1.82 19.31 -5.32
N ASP A 67 3.03 18.99 -5.75
CA ASP A 67 3.35 18.29 -7.00
C ASP A 67 3.04 16.79 -6.96
N HIS A 68 2.79 16.23 -5.78
CA HIS A 68 2.44 14.83 -5.54
C HIS A 68 1.09 14.67 -4.82
N ALA A 69 0.26 15.71 -4.83
CA ALA A 69 -1.03 15.69 -4.15
C ALA A 69 -2.02 14.75 -4.87
N PHE A 70 -2.60 13.82 -4.12
CA PHE A 70 -3.70 12.96 -4.55
C PHE A 70 -4.78 12.92 -3.47
N ASN A 71 -6.02 12.57 -3.85
CA ASN A 71 -7.10 12.36 -2.90
C ASN A 71 -7.28 10.87 -2.56
N LEU A 72 -8.04 10.60 -1.50
CA LEU A 72 -8.29 9.23 -1.03
C LEU A 72 -8.91 8.34 -2.12
N ARG A 73 -9.81 8.89 -2.94
CA ARG A 73 -10.39 8.20 -4.10
C ARG A 73 -9.33 7.67 -5.05
N PHE A 74 -8.38 8.53 -5.44
CA PHE A 74 -7.27 8.15 -6.29
C PHE A 74 -6.44 7.05 -5.64
N ALA A 75 -6.08 7.20 -4.36
CA ALA A 75 -5.27 6.21 -3.65
C ALA A 75 -5.91 4.83 -3.64
N LEU A 76 -7.21 4.73 -3.35
CA LEU A 76 -7.93 3.45 -3.31
C LEU A 76 -7.99 2.77 -4.67
N VAL A 77 -8.31 3.52 -5.72
CA VAL A 77 -8.34 2.99 -7.10
C VAL A 77 -6.94 2.56 -7.53
N HIS A 78 -5.93 3.36 -7.24
CA HIS A 78 -4.54 3.06 -7.56
C HIS A 78 -4.07 1.77 -6.88
N MET A 79 -4.37 1.56 -5.60
CA MET A 79 -4.01 0.32 -4.90
C MET A 79 -4.70 -0.92 -5.48
N ILE A 80 -5.95 -0.80 -5.96
CA ILE A 80 -6.64 -1.89 -6.65
C ILE A 80 -5.95 -2.22 -7.97
N GLU A 81 -5.66 -1.21 -8.78
CA GLU A 81 -4.96 -1.36 -10.06
C GLU A 81 -3.59 -2.02 -9.87
N GLU A 82 -2.80 -1.49 -8.94
CA GLU A 82 -1.45 -1.97 -8.68
C GLU A 82 -1.43 -3.41 -8.16
N THR A 83 -2.38 -3.76 -7.27
CA THR A 83 -2.53 -5.12 -6.77
C THR A 83 -2.92 -6.08 -7.88
N ALA A 84 -3.86 -5.69 -8.75
CA ALA A 84 -4.28 -6.52 -9.88
C ALA A 84 -3.12 -6.75 -10.87
N ARG A 85 -2.34 -5.70 -11.15
CA ARG A 85 -1.16 -5.77 -12.02
C ARG A 85 -0.12 -6.74 -11.48
N HIS A 86 0.17 -6.68 -10.18
CA HIS A 86 1.11 -7.60 -9.54
C HIS A 86 0.59 -9.05 -9.49
N ASN A 87 -0.71 -9.24 -9.22
CA ASN A 87 -1.30 -10.58 -9.26
C ASN A 87 -1.15 -11.23 -10.64
N GLY A 88 -1.37 -10.47 -11.73
CA GLY A 88 -1.13 -10.96 -13.08
C GLY A 88 0.32 -11.39 -13.32
N HIS A 89 1.30 -10.61 -12.85
CA HIS A 89 2.71 -10.97 -12.95
C HIS A 89 3.05 -12.24 -12.15
N LEU A 90 2.53 -12.36 -10.93
CA LEU A 90 2.75 -13.53 -10.08
C LEU A 90 2.12 -14.79 -10.67
N ASP A 91 0.97 -14.67 -11.34
CA ASP A 91 0.35 -15.80 -12.02
C ASP A 91 1.24 -16.31 -13.15
N LEU A 92 1.71 -15.42 -14.03
CA LEU A 92 2.66 -15.80 -15.10
C LEU A 92 3.94 -16.48 -14.56
N MET A 93 4.46 -16.01 -13.43
CA MET A 93 5.62 -16.65 -12.78
C MET A 93 5.27 -18.06 -12.25
N ARG A 94 4.11 -18.21 -11.62
CA ARG A 94 3.61 -19.49 -11.12
C ARG A 94 3.42 -20.49 -12.27
N GLU A 95 2.75 -20.08 -13.35
CA GLU A 95 2.55 -20.91 -14.55
C GLU A 95 3.88 -21.38 -15.15
N ALA A 96 4.89 -20.50 -15.19
CA ALA A 96 6.22 -20.84 -15.69
C ALA A 96 6.97 -21.84 -14.79
N ILE A 97 6.67 -21.86 -13.49
CA ILE A 97 7.31 -22.75 -12.51
C ILE A 97 6.64 -24.12 -12.47
N ASP A 98 5.31 -24.17 -12.44
CA ASP A 98 4.55 -25.41 -12.22
C ASP A 98 3.94 -26.02 -13.51
N GLY A 99 3.93 -25.27 -14.62
CA GLY A 99 3.43 -25.71 -15.93
C GLY A 99 1.91 -25.75 -16.05
N SER A 100 1.16 -25.33 -15.03
CA SER A 100 -0.30 -25.18 -15.07
C SER A 100 -0.67 -23.78 -15.52
N THR A 101 -1.73 -23.64 -16.33
CA THR A 101 -2.28 -22.33 -16.71
C THR A 101 -3.38 -21.89 -15.74
N GLY A 102 -3.55 -20.58 -15.54
CA GLY A 102 -4.62 -19.98 -14.74
C GLY A 102 -6.03 -20.17 -15.32
N GLU A 103 -7.04 -19.77 -14.54
CA GLU A 103 -8.48 -19.75 -14.89
C GLU A 103 -8.97 -18.34 -15.22
#